data_AF-A0AAV1IDB8-F1
#
_entry.id   AF-A0AAV1IDB8-F1
#
_cell.length_a   1.000
_cell.length_b   1.000
_cell.length_c   1.000
_cell.angle_alpha   90.00
_cell.angle_beta   90.00
_cell.angle_gamma   90.00
#
_symmetry.space_group_name_H-M   'P 1'
#
loop_
_entity.id
_entity.type
_entity.pdbx_description
1 polymer ?
#
loop_
_entity_poly.entity_id
_entity_poly.type
_entity_poly.pdbx_seq_one_letter_code
_entity_poly.pdbx_strand_id
1 'polypeptide(L)'
;MKAVQVCERFSLPELSACICRSVGMACLQQGRLAAALQWLGRCGDAQAMEPAGRELAASIAEHAAAAVDSSAAKSGGELEGTLQDLQFLAAAGMADGDVHQGILALVRSYLCLIKARQQASVEHDSAAAAVLQLLSNRSLPEVGQLPVLLGAVPMLERQELPPLFGIEDTQQLLTHLQAIIARQAKEGQTERGKVMAVQLALARNLARAQIVGHTVVPAV
;
A
#
# COMPACT_ATOMS: atom_id res chain seq x y z
N MET A 1 -14.46 -23.95 6.04
CA MET A 1 -15.64 -23.17 6.47
C MET A 1 -16.58 -23.91 7.41
N LYS A 2 -16.95 -25.18 7.16
CA LYS A 2 -17.91 -25.91 8.01
C LYS A 2 -17.48 -26.04 9.49
N ALA A 3 -16.19 -26.24 9.77
CA ALA A 3 -15.72 -26.42 11.15
C ALA A 3 -15.82 -25.16 12.01
N VAL A 4 -15.41 -23.99 11.49
CA VAL A 4 -15.49 -22.71 12.23
C VAL A 4 -16.94 -22.29 12.45
N GLN A 5 -17.80 -22.44 11.44
CA GLN A 5 -19.24 -22.16 11.57
C GLN A 5 -19.92 -23.06 12.62
N VAL A 6 -19.47 -24.31 12.74
CA VAL A 6 -19.96 -25.23 13.78
C VAL A 6 -19.47 -24.77 15.16
N CYS A 7 -18.19 -24.40 15.31
CA CYS A 7 -17.66 -23.87 16.57
C CYS A 7 -18.36 -22.56 17.00
N GLU A 8 -18.65 -21.66 16.07
CA GLU A 8 -19.42 -20.42 16.32
C GLU A 8 -20.85 -20.73 16.77
N ARG A 9 -21.50 -21.73 16.14
CA ARG A 9 -22.85 -22.16 16.49
C ARG A 9 -22.95 -22.80 17.88
N PHE A 10 -21.86 -23.40 18.35
CA PHE A 10 -21.76 -23.99 19.70
C PHE A 10 -21.07 -23.06 20.71
N SER A 11 -20.78 -21.80 20.35
CA SER A 11 -20.17 -20.80 21.23
C SER A 11 -18.84 -21.26 21.84
N LEU A 12 -17.96 -21.87 21.03
CA LEU A 12 -16.63 -22.35 21.43
C LEU A 12 -15.52 -21.47 20.82
N PRO A 13 -15.29 -20.24 21.34
CA PRO A 13 -14.39 -19.26 20.73
C PRO A 13 -12.93 -19.70 20.75
N GLU A 14 -12.50 -20.42 21.79
CA GLU A 14 -11.12 -20.90 21.94
C GLU A 14 -10.74 -21.92 20.87
N LEU A 15 -11.66 -22.83 20.54
CA LEU A 15 -11.45 -23.83 19.49
C LEU A 15 -11.45 -23.20 18.10
N SER A 16 -12.35 -22.23 17.85
CA SER A 16 -12.30 -21.47 16.59
C SER A 16 -10.99 -20.70 16.44
N ALA A 17 -10.46 -20.11 17.52
CA ALA A 17 -9.18 -19.41 17.51
C ALA A 17 -8.02 -20.38 17.22
N CYS A 18 -7.96 -21.55 17.87
CA CYS A 18 -6.94 -22.56 17.60
C CYS A 18 -6.98 -23.09 16.16
N ILE A 19 -8.18 -23.33 15.62
CA ILE A 19 -8.36 -23.74 14.22
C ILE A 19 -7.88 -22.63 13.28
N CYS A 20 -8.26 -21.38 13.53
CA CYS A 20 -7.82 -20.25 12.72
C CYS A 20 -6.29 -20.05 12.79
N ARG A 21 -5.67 -20.21 13.96
CA ARG A 21 -4.21 -20.11 14.12
C ARG A 21 -3.47 -21.21 13.35
N SER A 22 -3.89 -22.46 13.49
CA SER A 22 -3.25 -23.60 12.81
C SER A 22 -3.40 -23.53 11.28
N VAL A 23 -4.58 -23.15 10.79
CA VAL A 23 -4.81 -22.93 9.35
C VAL A 23 -4.01 -21.72 8.85
N GLY A 24 -3.96 -20.63 9.61
CA GLY A 24 -3.17 -19.44 9.28
C GLY A 24 -1.68 -19.76 9.15
N MET A 25 -1.11 -20.49 10.11
CA MET A 25 0.29 -20.93 10.08
C MET A 25 0.58 -21.87 8.91
N ALA A 26 -0.35 -22.79 8.59
CA ALA A 26 -0.21 -23.66 7.43
C ALA A 26 -0.23 -22.87 6.10
N CYS A 27 -1.08 -21.84 6.00
CA CYS A 27 -1.11 -20.95 4.84
C CYS A 27 0.17 -20.11 4.71
N LEU A 28 0.79 -19.69 5.83
CA LEU A 28 2.09 -19.01 5.80
C LEU A 28 3.19 -19.92 5.22
N GLN A 29 3.26 -21.17 5.68
CA GLN A 29 4.23 -22.13 5.16
C GLN A 29 4.06 -22.43 3.68
N GLN A 30 2.85 -22.24 3.14
CA GLN A 30 2.52 -22.42 1.73
C GLN A 30 2.72 -21.14 0.89
N GLY A 31 3.22 -20.04 1.47
CA GLY A 31 3.39 -18.77 0.78
C GLY A 31 2.07 -18.03 0.47
N ARG A 32 0.94 -18.51 0.99
CA ARG A 32 -0.38 -17.89 0.79
C ARG A 32 -0.63 -16.80 1.83
N LEU A 33 0.16 -15.73 1.74
CA LEU A 33 0.20 -14.63 2.72
C LEU A 33 -1.17 -13.97 2.94
N ALA A 34 -1.95 -13.79 1.88
CA ALA A 34 -3.30 -13.22 1.94
C ALA A 34 -4.26 -14.06 2.82
N ALA A 35 -4.32 -15.36 2.54
CA ALA A 35 -5.15 -16.30 3.29
C ALA A 35 -4.63 -16.44 4.74
N ALA A 36 -3.31 -16.46 4.93
CA ALA A 36 -2.71 -16.48 6.25
C ALA A 36 -3.13 -15.29 7.11
N LEU A 37 -3.04 -14.06 6.58
CA LEU A 37 -3.47 -12.85 7.28
C LEU A 37 -4.97 -12.85 7.60
N GLN A 38 -5.81 -13.41 6.74
CA GLN A 38 -7.24 -13.58 7.03
C GLN A 38 -7.46 -14.48 8.25
N TRP A 39 -6.82 -15.65 8.28
CA TRP A 39 -7.01 -16.63 9.35
C TRP A 39 -6.39 -16.15 10.67
N LEU A 40 -5.22 -15.53 10.60
CA LEU A 40 -4.57 -14.94 11.77
C LEU A 40 -5.32 -13.70 12.28
N GLY A 41 -5.90 -12.90 11.37
CA GLY A 41 -6.77 -11.77 11.68
C GLY A 41 -8.02 -12.17 12.47
N ARG A 42 -8.65 -13.30 12.10
CA ARG A 42 -9.79 -13.85 12.84
C ARG A 42 -9.44 -14.35 14.24
N CYS A 43 -8.17 -14.68 14.49
CA CYS A 43 -7.69 -15.14 15.78
C CYS A 43 -7.24 -13.97 16.70
N GLY A 44 -7.13 -12.75 16.17
CA GLY A 44 -6.59 -11.59 16.90
C GLY A 44 -5.12 -11.75 17.31
N ASP A 45 -4.39 -12.66 16.66
CA ASP A 45 -3.02 -13.00 17.06
C ASP A 45 -2.02 -12.00 16.46
N ALA A 46 -1.74 -10.94 17.22
CA ALA A 46 -0.84 -9.87 16.80
C ALA A 46 0.60 -10.36 16.59
N GLN A 47 1.06 -11.35 17.37
CA GLN A 47 2.44 -11.85 17.30
C GLN A 47 2.69 -12.68 16.04
N ALA A 48 1.70 -13.46 15.60
CA ALA A 48 1.80 -14.22 14.35
C ALA A 48 1.58 -13.35 13.10
N MET A 49 0.84 -12.25 13.21
CA MET A 49 0.57 -11.37 12.07
C MET A 49 1.70 -10.39 11.74
N GLU A 50 2.48 -9.92 12.71
CA GLU A 50 3.58 -9.00 12.44
C GLU A 50 4.60 -9.55 11.41
N PRO A 51 5.13 -10.79 11.56
CA PRO A 51 6.06 -11.33 10.57
C PRO A 51 5.38 -11.57 9.21
N ALA A 52 4.15 -12.12 9.21
CA ALA A 52 3.37 -12.34 8.00
C ALA A 52 3.08 -11.04 7.23
N GLY A 53 2.77 -9.96 7.96
CA GLY A 53 2.50 -8.64 7.40
C GLY A 53 3.77 -7.99 6.85
N ARG A 54 4.92 -8.17 7.53
CA ARG A 54 6.21 -7.69 7.03
C ARG A 54 6.63 -8.41 5.75
N GLU A 55 6.48 -9.74 5.68
CA GLU A 55 6.75 -10.52 4.47
C GLU A 55 5.83 -10.12 3.31
N LEU A 56 4.56 -9.88 3.60
CA LEU A 56 3.63 -9.40 2.59
C LEU A 56 3.96 -7.97 2.12
N ALA A 57 4.35 -7.08 3.03
CA ALA A 57 4.80 -5.74 2.68
C ALA A 57 6.10 -5.77 1.84
N ALA A 58 7.01 -6.72 2.11
CA ALA A 58 8.19 -6.99 1.29
C ALA A 58 7.82 -7.48 -0.11
N SER A 59 6.90 -8.44 -0.22
CA SER A 59 6.42 -8.94 -1.51
C SER A 59 5.70 -7.85 -2.33
N ILE A 60 4.93 -6.99 -1.66
CA ILE A 60 4.32 -5.79 -2.24
C ILE A 60 5.38 -4.83 -2.76
N ALA A 61 6.41 -4.53 -1.97
CA ALA A 61 7.50 -3.64 -2.35
C ALA A 61 8.29 -4.16 -3.55
N GLU A 62 8.57 -5.46 -3.59
CA GLU A 62 9.26 -6.13 -4.69
C GLU A 62 8.43 -6.08 -5.99
N HIS A 63 7.11 -6.30 -5.89
CA HIS A 63 6.22 -6.14 -7.04
C HIS A 63 6.13 -4.69 -7.51
N ALA A 64 6.08 -3.73 -6.59
CA ALA A 64 6.04 -2.32 -6.93
C ALA A 64 7.30 -1.93 -7.72
N ALA A 65 8.47 -2.41 -7.28
CA ALA A 65 9.74 -2.22 -7.98
C ALA A 65 9.74 -2.89 -9.36
N ALA A 66 9.33 -4.16 -9.45
CA ALA A 66 9.25 -4.89 -10.70
C ALA A 66 8.24 -4.28 -11.70
N ALA A 67 7.17 -3.65 -11.22
CA ALA A 67 6.19 -2.96 -12.06
C ALA A 67 6.69 -1.62 -12.62
N VAL A 68 7.81 -1.08 -12.12
CA VAL A 68 8.47 0.11 -12.66
C VAL A 68 9.50 -0.29 -13.72
N ASP A 69 10.18 -1.43 -13.52
CA ASP A 69 11.13 -1.97 -14.48
C ASP A 69 10.39 -2.86 -15.50
N SER A 70 9.98 -2.27 -16.62
CA SER A 70 9.14 -2.86 -17.68
C SER A 70 9.64 -4.18 -18.33
N SER A 71 10.73 -4.78 -17.83
CA SER A 71 11.32 -6.04 -18.32
C SER A 71 10.90 -7.29 -17.52
N ALA A 72 10.24 -7.15 -16.36
CA ALA A 72 9.93 -8.26 -15.45
C ALA A 72 8.45 -8.69 -15.45
N ALA A 73 7.67 -8.36 -16.49
CA ALA A 73 6.22 -8.59 -16.57
C ALA A 73 5.75 -10.08 -16.61
N LYS A 74 6.60 -11.05 -16.27
CA LYS A 74 6.29 -12.49 -16.32
C LYS A 74 6.13 -13.18 -14.96
N SER A 75 6.44 -12.54 -13.84
CA SER A 75 6.27 -13.13 -12.49
C SER A 75 4.95 -12.75 -11.80
N GLY A 76 4.03 -12.08 -12.50
CA GLY A 76 2.77 -11.57 -11.93
C GLY A 76 1.79 -12.64 -11.42
N GLY A 77 1.92 -13.91 -11.82
CA GLY A 77 0.90 -14.92 -11.54
C GLY A 77 0.66 -15.23 -10.05
N GLU A 78 1.71 -15.24 -9.23
CA GLU A 78 1.58 -15.58 -7.80
C GLU A 78 1.06 -14.39 -6.97
N LEU A 79 1.52 -13.18 -7.30
CA LEU A 79 1.03 -11.98 -6.62
C LEU A 79 -0.38 -11.59 -7.09
N GLU A 80 -0.72 -11.80 -8.34
CA GLU A 80 -2.05 -11.45 -8.87
C GLU A 80 -3.14 -12.37 -8.30
N GLY A 81 -2.81 -13.65 -8.06
CA GLY A 81 -3.66 -14.56 -7.30
C GLY A 81 -3.81 -14.13 -5.83
N THR A 82 -2.72 -13.73 -5.17
CA THR A 82 -2.82 -13.19 -3.79
C THR A 82 -3.52 -11.84 -3.74
N LEU A 83 -3.41 -10.97 -4.76
CA LEU A 83 -4.12 -9.69 -4.84
C LEU A 83 -5.62 -9.89 -5.08
N GLN A 84 -6.03 -10.88 -5.87
CA GLN A 84 -7.44 -11.27 -6.01
C GLN A 84 -7.99 -11.80 -4.68
N ASP A 85 -7.24 -12.66 -3.98
CA ASP A 85 -7.58 -13.11 -2.63
C ASP A 85 -7.68 -11.92 -1.65
N LEU A 86 -6.78 -10.94 -1.72
CA LEU A 86 -6.77 -9.73 -0.89
C LEU A 86 -7.90 -8.74 -1.23
N GLN A 87 -8.34 -8.65 -2.49
CA GLN A 87 -9.52 -7.85 -2.87
C GLN A 87 -10.79 -8.39 -2.23
N PHE A 88 -10.94 -9.72 -2.18
CA PHE A 88 -12.05 -10.35 -1.49
C PHE A 88 -12.02 -10.07 0.01
N LEU A 89 -10.83 -9.95 0.60
CA LEU A 89 -10.63 -9.65 2.01
C LEU A 89 -10.88 -8.18 2.38
N ALA A 90 -10.42 -7.24 1.55
CA ALA A 90 -10.71 -5.83 1.74
C ALA A 90 -12.23 -5.53 1.67
N ALA A 91 -12.96 -6.29 0.86
CA ALA A 91 -14.42 -6.20 0.78
C ALA A 91 -15.15 -6.86 1.97
N ALA A 92 -14.51 -7.80 2.67
CA ALA A 92 -15.12 -8.56 3.76
C ALA A 92 -15.23 -7.80 5.10
N GLY A 93 -14.75 -6.55 5.18
CA GLY A 93 -15.07 -5.63 6.28
C GLY A 93 -14.81 -6.20 7.68
N MET A 94 -13.64 -6.80 7.91
CA MET A 94 -13.27 -7.29 9.24
C MET A 94 -12.88 -6.10 10.13
N ALA A 95 -13.87 -5.56 10.83
CA ALA A 95 -13.69 -4.71 12.00
C ALA A 95 -13.36 -5.61 13.20
N ASP A 96 -12.19 -5.43 13.80
CA ASP A 96 -12.01 -4.93 15.18
C ASP A 96 -10.55 -5.18 15.63
N GLY A 97 -9.81 -4.13 16.00
CA GLY A 97 -8.44 -4.18 16.52
C GLY A 97 -7.41 -3.29 15.78
N ASP A 98 -6.86 -2.31 16.50
CA ASP A 98 -5.99 -1.23 15.99
C ASP A 98 -4.72 -1.69 15.26
N VAL A 99 -4.11 -2.81 15.66
CA VAL A 99 -2.88 -3.32 15.02
C VAL A 99 -3.20 -4.03 13.70
N HIS A 100 -4.40 -4.61 13.58
CA HIS A 100 -4.86 -5.34 12.41
C HIS A 100 -5.22 -4.40 11.25
N GLN A 101 -5.57 -3.15 11.60
CA GLN A 101 -5.91 -2.11 10.65
C GLN A 101 -4.69 -1.66 9.83
N GLY A 102 -3.48 -1.63 10.40
CA GLY A 102 -2.28 -1.10 9.73
C GLY A 102 -1.81 -1.92 8.53
N ILE A 103 -1.67 -3.24 8.68
CA ILE A 103 -1.23 -4.13 7.59
C ILE A 103 -2.32 -4.27 6.53
N LEU A 104 -3.57 -4.45 6.94
CA LEU A 104 -4.70 -4.54 5.99
C LEU A 104 -4.93 -3.21 5.26
N ALA A 105 -4.72 -2.06 5.92
CA ALA A 105 -4.74 -0.75 5.26
C ALA A 105 -3.59 -0.61 4.26
N LEU A 106 -2.39 -1.12 4.55
CA LEU A 106 -1.28 -1.15 3.60
C LEU A 106 -1.65 -1.95 2.35
N VAL A 107 -2.25 -3.12 2.53
CA VAL A 107 -2.73 -3.93 1.39
C VAL A 107 -3.78 -3.20 0.58
N ARG A 108 -4.80 -2.64 1.25
CA ARG A 108 -5.91 -1.96 0.60
C ARG A 108 -5.43 -0.75 -0.19
N SER A 109 -4.54 0.05 0.40
CA SER A 109 -3.96 1.22 -0.26
C SER A 109 -3.08 0.82 -1.44
N TYR A 110 -2.29 -0.26 -1.33
CA TYR A 110 -1.52 -0.77 -2.46
C TYR A 110 -2.38 -1.30 -3.61
N LEU A 111 -3.46 -2.03 -3.29
CA LEU A 111 -4.45 -2.46 -4.28
C LEU A 111 -5.10 -1.27 -5.00
N CYS A 112 -5.41 -0.21 -4.25
CA CYS A 112 -5.96 1.03 -4.80
C CYS A 112 -4.96 1.67 -5.79
N LEU A 113 -3.67 1.70 -5.43
CA LEU A 113 -2.60 2.20 -6.29
C LEU A 113 -2.48 1.39 -7.60
N ILE A 114 -2.47 0.05 -7.51
CA ILE A 114 -2.39 -0.81 -8.69
C ILE A 114 -3.60 -0.61 -9.60
N LYS A 115 -4.81 -0.57 -9.03
CA LYS A 115 -6.04 -0.34 -9.79
C LYS A 115 -6.01 1.01 -10.52
N ALA A 116 -5.57 2.07 -9.84
CA ALA A 116 -5.42 3.38 -10.47
C ALA A 116 -4.34 3.43 -11.57
N ARG A 117 -3.29 2.60 -11.48
CA ARG A 117 -2.30 2.44 -12.55
C ARG A 117 -2.86 1.71 -13.77
N GLN A 118 -3.76 0.75 -13.56
CA GLN A 118 -4.34 -0.08 -14.63
C GLN A 118 -5.59 0.56 -15.27
N GLN A 119 -6.35 1.36 -14.52
CA GLN A 119 -7.60 1.96 -14.97
C GLN A 119 -7.48 3.49 -15.07
N ALA A 120 -7.64 4.03 -16.27
CA ALA A 120 -7.36 5.43 -16.56
C ALA A 120 -8.32 6.45 -15.90
N SER A 121 -9.50 6.06 -15.38
CA SER A 121 -10.59 7.06 -15.30
C SER A 121 -11.47 7.20 -14.04
N VAL A 122 -11.37 6.41 -12.95
CA VAL A 122 -12.50 6.46 -11.97
C VAL A 122 -12.14 6.74 -10.50
N GLU A 123 -10.95 6.45 -9.98
CA GLU A 123 -10.71 6.61 -8.53
C GLU A 123 -9.33 7.21 -8.19
N HIS A 124 -9.00 8.34 -8.80
CA HIS A 124 -7.71 9.01 -8.57
C HIS A 124 -7.61 9.67 -7.19
N ASP A 125 -8.72 10.14 -6.62
CA ASP A 125 -8.76 10.70 -5.26
C ASP A 125 -8.46 9.64 -4.19
N SER A 126 -9.05 8.44 -4.33
CA SER A 126 -8.79 7.33 -3.41
C SER A 126 -7.36 6.82 -3.55
N ALA A 127 -6.82 6.83 -4.77
CA ALA A 127 -5.43 6.49 -5.03
C ALA A 127 -4.45 7.52 -4.46
N ALA A 128 -4.79 8.81 -4.48
CA ALA A 128 -3.95 9.86 -3.90
C ALA A 128 -3.87 9.71 -2.38
N ALA A 129 -5.02 9.48 -1.74
CA ALA A 129 -5.10 9.13 -0.32
C ALA A 129 -4.34 7.84 0.00
N ALA A 130 -4.41 6.84 -0.90
CA ALA A 130 -3.70 5.58 -0.74
C ALA A 130 -2.17 5.75 -0.78
N VAL A 131 -1.63 6.60 -1.66
CA VAL A 131 -0.19 6.91 -1.70
C VAL A 131 0.27 7.50 -0.38
N LEU A 132 -0.47 8.49 0.15
CA LEU A 132 -0.14 9.12 1.43
C LEU A 132 -0.20 8.13 2.60
N GLN A 133 -1.23 7.26 2.61
CA GLN A 133 -1.37 6.20 3.61
C GLN A 133 -0.23 5.17 3.53
N LEU A 134 0.21 4.78 2.33
CA LEU A 134 1.33 3.85 2.14
C LEU A 134 2.64 4.41 2.67
N LEU A 135 2.96 5.67 2.34
CA LEU A 135 4.22 6.31 2.73
C LEU A 135 4.24 6.70 4.21
N SER A 136 3.08 6.95 4.80
CA SER A 136 2.94 7.18 6.24
C SER A 136 3.05 5.88 7.05
N ASN A 137 2.89 4.72 6.41
CA ASN A 137 2.90 3.44 7.10
C ASN A 137 4.32 2.94 7.35
N ARG A 138 4.66 2.75 8.64
CA ARG A 138 5.98 2.26 9.07
C ARG A 138 6.29 0.83 8.65
N SER A 139 5.28 0.08 8.24
CA SER A 139 5.43 -1.31 7.81
C SER A 139 5.91 -1.45 6.37
N LEU A 140 5.92 -0.38 5.57
CA LEU A 140 6.40 -0.43 4.20
C LEU A 140 7.94 -0.47 4.16
N PRO A 141 8.55 -1.51 3.58
CA PRO A 141 10.00 -1.61 3.43
C PRO A 141 10.56 -0.46 2.59
N GLU A 142 11.81 -0.10 2.86
CA GLU A 142 12.47 1.04 2.22
C GLU A 142 12.58 0.88 0.69
N VAL A 143 12.80 -0.35 0.23
CA VAL A 143 12.88 -0.73 -1.19
C VAL A 143 11.58 -0.40 -1.95
N GLY A 144 10.43 -0.42 -1.28
CA GLY A 144 9.12 -0.15 -1.89
C GLY A 144 8.74 1.33 -1.95
N GLN A 145 9.41 2.21 -1.20
CA GLN A 145 9.01 3.61 -1.07
C GLN A 145 9.21 4.40 -2.39
N LEU A 146 10.35 4.22 -3.05
CA LEU A 146 10.63 4.89 -4.32
C LEU A 146 9.73 4.39 -5.48
N PRO A 147 9.50 3.07 -5.65
CA PRO A 147 8.52 2.57 -6.60
C PRO A 147 7.09 3.07 -6.38
N VAL A 148 6.65 3.20 -5.12
CA VAL A 148 5.33 3.79 -4.80
C VAL A 148 5.27 5.26 -5.24
N LEU A 149 6.31 6.05 -4.96
CA LEU A 149 6.42 7.44 -5.42
C LEU A 149 6.45 7.56 -6.94
N LEU A 150 7.15 6.67 -7.63
CA LEU A 150 7.14 6.60 -9.10
C LEU A 150 5.75 6.27 -9.64
N GLY A 151 5.01 5.39 -8.96
CA GLY A 151 3.61 5.10 -9.27
C GLY A 151 2.69 6.31 -9.14
N ALA A 152 3.03 7.28 -8.29
CA ALA A 152 2.28 8.52 -8.12
C ALA A 152 2.60 9.60 -9.17
N VAL A 153 3.69 9.47 -9.95
CA VAL A 153 4.11 10.46 -10.96
C VAL A 153 3.00 10.79 -11.96
N PRO A 154 2.29 9.82 -12.58
CA PRO A 154 1.21 10.13 -13.52
C PRO A 154 0.07 10.95 -12.88
N MET A 155 -0.17 10.76 -11.58
CA MET A 155 -1.19 11.49 -10.82
C MET A 155 -0.72 12.92 -10.51
N LEU A 156 0.56 13.05 -10.15
CA LEU A 156 1.22 14.34 -9.90
C LEU A 156 1.42 15.16 -11.18
N GLU A 157 1.45 14.57 -12.37
CA GLU A 157 1.62 15.32 -13.61
C GLU A 157 0.32 15.84 -14.22
N ARG A 158 -0.84 15.42 -13.69
CA ARG A 158 -2.14 15.85 -14.17
C ARG A 158 -2.30 17.37 -14.09
N GLN A 159 -2.93 17.93 -15.12
CA GLN A 159 -3.18 19.38 -15.23
C GLN A 159 -4.55 19.78 -14.66
N GLU A 160 -5.19 18.89 -13.90
CA GLU A 160 -6.49 19.13 -13.27
C GLU A 160 -6.35 20.22 -12.18
N LEU A 161 -7.32 21.12 -12.13
CA LEU A 161 -7.43 22.23 -11.18
C LEU A 161 -8.78 22.09 -10.45
N PRO A 162 -8.80 21.92 -9.12
CA PRO A 162 -7.67 21.87 -8.19
C PRO A 162 -6.81 20.61 -8.37
N PRO A 163 -5.50 20.67 -8.02
CA PRO A 163 -4.63 19.51 -8.07
C PRO A 163 -5.03 18.46 -7.04
N LEU A 164 -4.87 17.17 -7.39
CA LEU A 164 -5.19 16.02 -6.53
C LEU A 164 -4.40 16.00 -5.23
N PHE A 165 -3.16 16.52 -5.25
CA PHE A 165 -2.33 16.65 -4.06
C PHE A 165 -2.22 18.14 -3.72
N GLY A 166 -2.64 18.49 -2.51
CA GLY A 166 -2.52 19.84 -1.98
C GLY A 166 -1.07 20.24 -1.71
N ILE A 167 -0.89 21.46 -1.20
CA ILE A 167 0.44 21.97 -0.81
C ILE A 167 1.03 21.09 0.30
N GLU A 168 0.24 20.79 1.34
CA GLU A 168 0.67 19.97 2.47
C GLU A 168 1.03 18.54 2.04
N ASP A 169 0.18 17.90 1.24
CA ASP A 169 0.42 16.55 0.71
C ASP A 169 1.70 16.51 -0.13
N THR A 170 1.89 17.50 -1.01
CA THR A 170 3.08 17.58 -1.87
C THR A 170 4.35 17.80 -1.05
N GLN A 171 4.27 18.58 0.03
CA GLN A 171 5.38 18.77 0.97
C GLN A 171 5.72 17.48 1.73
N GLN A 172 4.72 16.72 2.18
CA GLN A 172 4.94 15.41 2.81
C GLN A 172 5.67 14.46 1.84
N LEU A 173 5.21 14.36 0.59
CA LEU A 173 5.86 13.54 -0.44
C LEU A 173 7.32 13.97 -0.71
N LEU A 174 7.60 15.28 -0.71
CA LEU A 174 8.96 15.81 -0.82
C LEU A 174 9.84 15.40 0.36
N THR A 175 9.33 15.42 1.59
CA THR A 175 10.06 14.96 2.77
C THR A 175 10.41 13.47 2.66
N HIS A 176 9.48 12.64 2.21
CA HIS A 176 9.76 11.22 1.96
C HIS A 176 10.82 11.02 0.88
N LEU A 177 10.76 11.77 -0.22
CA LEU A 177 11.75 11.71 -1.29
C LEU A 177 13.15 12.14 -0.81
N GLN A 178 13.24 13.18 0.01
CA GLN A 178 14.51 13.62 0.60
C GLN A 178 15.11 12.56 1.52
N ALA A 179 14.30 11.87 2.32
CA ALA A 179 14.74 10.77 3.15
C ALA A 179 15.33 9.62 2.30
N ILE A 180 14.70 9.30 1.17
CA ILE A 180 15.19 8.28 0.22
C ILE A 180 16.53 8.71 -0.39
N ILE A 181 16.66 9.96 -0.85
CA ILE A 181 17.90 10.50 -1.43
C ILE A 181 19.05 10.43 -0.43
N ALA A 182 18.81 10.83 0.83
CA ALA A 182 19.82 10.79 1.88
C ALA A 182 20.29 9.37 2.21
N ARG A 183 19.44 8.36 2.01
CA ARG A 183 19.77 6.93 2.19
C ARG A 183 20.55 6.39 1.00
N GLN A 184 20.07 6.63 -0.22
CA GLN A 184 20.75 6.23 -1.47
C GLN A 184 22.17 6.81 -1.57
N ALA A 185 22.38 8.04 -1.08
CA ALA A 185 23.70 8.63 -0.99
C ALA A 185 24.67 7.88 -0.05
N LYS A 186 24.16 7.21 0.98
CA LYS A 186 24.96 6.38 1.91
C LYS A 186 25.23 4.98 1.35
N GLU A 187 24.29 4.42 0.61
CA GLU A 187 24.33 3.05 0.10
C GLU A 187 25.01 2.93 -1.28
N GLY A 188 25.34 4.07 -1.93
CA GLY A 188 26.00 4.09 -3.25
C GLY A 188 25.11 3.63 -4.40
N GLN A 189 23.87 3.22 -4.14
CA GLN A 189 22.86 2.90 -5.14
C GLN A 189 22.21 4.19 -5.61
N THR A 190 22.41 4.56 -6.88
CA THR A 190 21.87 5.82 -7.40
C THR A 190 20.87 5.57 -8.52
N GLU A 191 19.58 5.51 -8.17
CA GLU A 191 18.49 5.55 -9.15
C GLU A 191 18.20 7.00 -9.59
N ARG A 192 19.24 7.73 -9.98
CA ARG A 192 19.21 9.20 -10.16
C ARG A 192 18.11 9.66 -11.12
N GLY A 193 17.89 8.91 -12.20
CA GLY A 193 16.86 9.22 -13.19
C GLY A 193 15.44 9.10 -12.62
N LYS A 194 15.17 8.03 -11.87
CA LYS A 194 13.88 7.80 -11.21
C LYS A 194 13.60 8.87 -10.15
N VAL A 195 14.61 9.22 -9.34
CA VAL A 195 14.52 10.30 -8.35
C VAL A 195 14.23 11.65 -9.02
N MET A 196 14.94 12.01 -10.08
CA MET A 196 14.71 13.28 -10.79
C MET A 196 13.32 13.36 -11.41
N ALA A 197 12.78 12.24 -11.92
CA ALA A 197 11.41 12.19 -12.44
C ALA A 197 10.38 12.55 -11.35
N VAL A 198 10.50 11.95 -10.17
CA VAL A 198 9.62 12.25 -9.02
C VAL A 198 9.80 13.69 -8.56
N GLN A 199 11.04 14.19 -8.45
CA GLN A 199 11.31 15.58 -8.06
C GLN A 199 10.64 16.58 -9.00
N LEU A 200 10.73 16.35 -10.31
CA LEU A 200 10.16 17.23 -11.32
C LEU A 200 8.62 17.22 -11.26
N ALA A 201 8.02 16.04 -11.10
CA ALA A 201 6.57 15.90 -10.97
C ALA A 201 6.05 16.62 -9.71
N LEU A 202 6.71 16.45 -8.56
CA LEU A 202 6.37 17.14 -7.31
C LEU A 202 6.53 18.66 -7.42
N ALA A 203 7.63 19.14 -8.02
CA ALA A 203 7.86 20.57 -8.20
C ALA A 203 6.78 21.22 -9.09
N ARG A 204 6.39 20.55 -10.17
CA ARG A 204 5.28 21.00 -11.04
C ARG A 204 3.96 21.01 -10.30
N ASN A 205 3.66 19.97 -9.51
CA ASN A 205 2.43 19.92 -8.75
C ASN A 205 2.37 21.02 -7.68
N LEU A 206 3.47 21.24 -6.96
CA LEU A 206 3.57 22.29 -5.94
C LEU A 206 3.34 23.68 -6.55
N ALA A 207 3.95 23.97 -7.70
CA ALA A 207 3.75 25.24 -8.40
C ALA A 207 2.28 25.46 -8.76
N ARG A 208 1.58 24.44 -9.26
CA ARG A 208 0.13 24.53 -9.55
C ARG A 208 -0.70 24.72 -8.29
N ALA A 209 -0.41 23.97 -7.23
CA ALA A 209 -1.12 24.08 -5.96
C ALA A 209 -0.95 25.47 -5.33
N GLN A 210 0.22 26.09 -5.46
CA GLN A 210 0.47 27.46 -5.01
C GLN A 210 -0.31 28.50 -5.82
N ILE A 211 -0.41 28.34 -7.14
CA ILE A 211 -1.20 29.24 -7.99
C ILE A 211 -2.69 29.20 -7.59
N VAL A 212 -3.22 28.01 -7.31
CA VAL A 212 -4.60 27.86 -6.80
C VAL A 212 -4.73 28.47 -5.40
N GLY A 213 -3.80 28.20 -4.49
CA GLY A 213 -3.81 28.77 -3.13
C GLY A 213 -3.79 30.30 -3.11
N HIS A 214 -3.11 30.94 -4.06
CA HIS A 214 -3.08 32.41 -4.17
C HIS A 214 -4.30 33.02 -4.87
N THR A 215 -5.06 32.27 -5.67
CA THR A 215 -6.27 32.77 -6.35
C THR A 215 -7.53 32.71 -5.48
N VAL A 216 -7.50 31.97 -4.36
CA VAL A 216 -8.63 31.82 -3.42
C VAL A 216 -8.60 32.83 -2.27
N VAL A 217 -7.58 33.69 -2.16
CA VAL A 217 -7.61 34.84 -1.23
C VAL A 217 -8.35 35.99 -1.93
N PRO A 218 -9.63 36.29 -1.59
CA PRO A 218 -10.31 37.44 -2.16
C PRO A 218 -9.60 38.72 -1.71
N ALA A 219 -9.48 39.66 -2.63
CA ALA A 219 -9.03 41.02 -2.39
C ALA A 219 -9.72 41.59 -1.13
N VAL A 220 -8.92 41.94 -0.13
CA VAL A 220 -9.31 42.84 0.97
C VAL A 220 -9.23 44.27 0.47
#